data_AF-A0A433RI00-F1
#
_entry.id   AF-A0A433RI00-F1
#
_cell.length_a   1.000
_cell.length_b   1.000
_cell.length_c   1.000
_cell.angle_alpha   90.00
_cell.angle_beta   90.00
_cell.angle_gamma   90.00
#
_symmetry.space_group_name_H-M   'P 1'
#
loop_
_entity.id
_entity.type
_entity.pdbx_description
1 polymer ?
#
loop_
_entity_poly.entity_id
_entity_poly.type
_entity_poly.pdbx_seq_one_letter_code
_entity_poly.pdbx_strand_id
1 'polypeptide(L)'
;MLRIGLIGDYDEQVKAHIAIPRALWLAAEVLECEVEADWIPTTNLERDVEGQLAKYSALWCVPASPYASMTGALNGIRYARENGLPFLGSCGGFQHLIIEFARNVLRIEDADHAETNPAGSALLVAPLACSVSERDFAFRLVPGTKAAASYGVLEIVEQFGTCNYGLVKEYAPQLEQAGLRIAGRDSDGEIRVMELDSHPFFIGTLFQPERSAFAGRAHPLITAYVRSAMGK
;
A
#
# COMPACT_ATOMS: atom_id res chain seq x y z
N MET A 1 2.87 23.27 2.25
CA MET A 1 2.29 22.25 3.15
C MET A 1 1.70 21.13 2.31
N LEU A 2 2.22 19.91 2.44
CA LEU A 2 1.71 18.73 1.77
C LEU A 2 0.54 18.14 2.56
N ARG A 3 -0.58 17.85 1.88
CA ARG A 3 -1.72 17.18 2.49
C ARG A 3 -1.76 15.74 2.03
N ILE A 4 -1.68 14.80 2.96
CA ILE A 4 -1.71 13.36 2.68
C ILE A 4 -3.05 12.80 3.16
N GLY A 5 -3.77 12.13 2.26
CA GLY A 5 -5.01 11.43 2.62
C GLY A 5 -4.72 9.99 3.06
N LEU A 6 -5.13 9.63 4.26
CA LEU A 6 -5.03 8.26 4.79
C LEU A 6 -6.36 7.54 4.58
N ILE A 7 -6.42 6.67 3.57
CA ILE A 7 -7.61 5.87 3.26
C ILE A 7 -7.63 4.67 4.21
N GLY A 8 -8.55 4.70 5.18
CA GLY A 8 -8.72 3.65 6.17
C GLY A 8 -9.62 4.08 7.33
N ASP A 9 -10.15 3.09 8.03
CA ASP A 9 -11.07 3.31 9.14
C ASP A 9 -10.25 3.38 10.44
N TYR A 10 -9.92 4.61 10.86
CA TYR A 10 -9.02 4.86 11.98
C TYR A 10 -9.46 4.14 13.25
N ASP A 11 -8.48 3.55 13.94
CA ASP A 11 -8.63 2.82 15.19
C ASP A 11 -7.33 2.97 15.99
N GLU A 12 -7.42 3.52 17.19
CA GLU A 12 -6.27 3.75 18.08
C GLU A 12 -5.65 2.47 18.63
N GLN A 13 -6.37 1.34 18.58
CA GLN A 13 -5.86 0.03 19.00
C GLN A 13 -4.96 -0.61 17.94
N VAL A 14 -5.02 -0.12 16.69
CA VAL A 14 -4.20 -0.59 15.59
C VAL A 14 -2.84 0.10 15.63
N LYS A 15 -1.79 -0.66 15.96
CA LYS A 15 -0.40 -0.15 16.05
C LYS A 15 0.03 0.62 14.80
N ALA A 16 -0.34 0.15 13.61
CA ALA A 16 -0.03 0.84 12.35
C ALA A 16 -0.65 2.24 12.28
N HIS A 17 -1.92 2.40 12.70
CA HIS A 17 -2.62 3.68 12.69
C HIS A 17 -1.96 4.70 13.62
N ILE A 18 -1.46 4.25 14.77
CA ILE A 18 -0.67 5.09 15.68
C ILE A 18 0.71 5.43 15.11
N ALA A 19 1.33 4.52 14.36
CA ALA A 19 2.66 4.69 13.80
C ALA A 19 2.71 5.64 12.59
N ILE A 20 1.68 5.63 11.73
CA ILE A 20 1.64 6.37 10.46
C ILE A 20 1.89 7.89 10.63
N PRO A 21 1.18 8.62 11.51
CA PRO A 21 1.44 10.05 11.70
C PRO A 21 2.89 10.34 12.11
N ARG A 22 3.47 9.49 12.96
CA ARG A 22 4.87 9.62 13.38
C ARG A 22 5.83 9.30 12.25
N ALA A 23 5.53 8.30 11.42
CA ALA A 23 6.34 7.93 10.27
C ALA A 23 6.38 9.05 9.21
N LEU A 24 5.23 9.68 8.96
CA LEU A 24 5.13 10.86 8.08
C LEU A 24 5.91 12.05 8.64
N TRP A 25 5.81 12.32 9.94
CA TRP A 25 6.61 13.36 10.59
C TRP A 25 8.11 13.11 10.44
N LEU A 26 8.58 11.87 10.69
CA LEU A 26 9.99 11.51 10.53
C LEU A 26 10.48 11.69 9.08
N ALA A 27 9.65 11.33 8.10
CA ALA A 27 9.95 11.57 6.69
C ALA A 27 10.00 13.06 6.34
N ALA A 28 9.08 13.85 6.90
CA ALA A 28 8.99 15.29 6.72
C ALA A 28 10.23 16.02 7.27
N GLU A 29 10.73 15.61 8.44
CA GLU A 29 11.97 16.12 9.04
C GLU A 29 13.18 15.88 8.12
N VAL A 30 13.31 14.67 7.56
CA VAL A 30 14.40 14.34 6.62
C VAL A 30 14.35 15.18 5.34
N LEU A 31 13.15 15.58 4.91
CA LEU A 31 12.92 16.35 3.69
C LEU A 31 12.81 17.85 3.93
N GLU A 32 12.90 18.29 5.18
CA GLU A 32 12.73 19.69 5.59
C GLU A 32 11.42 20.31 5.05
N CYS A 33 10.32 19.56 5.16
CA CYS A 33 9.00 19.96 4.65
C CYS A 33 7.89 19.84 5.69
N GLU A 34 6.76 20.48 5.45
CA GLU A 34 5.56 20.34 6.29
C GLU A 34 4.56 19.36 5.67
N VAL A 35 4.15 18.37 6.46
CA VAL A 35 3.17 17.34 6.09
C VAL A 35 2.01 17.37 7.09
N GLU A 36 0.79 17.46 6.56
CA GLU A 36 -0.46 17.27 7.29
C GLU A 36 -1.13 16.00 6.77
N ALA A 37 -1.64 15.15 7.66
CA ALA A 37 -2.30 13.90 7.30
C ALA A 37 -3.75 13.89 7.79
N ASP A 38 -4.68 13.65 6.87
CA ASP A 38 -6.12 13.56 7.16
C ASP A 38 -6.58 12.11 7.03
N TRP A 39 -7.25 11.58 8.05
CA TRP A 39 -7.90 10.27 7.98
C TRP A 39 -9.19 10.36 7.17
N ILE A 40 -9.39 9.39 6.28
CA ILE A 40 -10.52 9.31 5.36
C ILE A 40 -11.18 7.94 5.57
N PRO A 41 -12.31 7.89 6.31
CA PRO A 41 -13.10 6.67 6.44
C PRO A 41 -13.45 6.12 5.07
N THR A 42 -13.33 4.80 4.90
CA THR A 42 -13.50 4.17 3.59
C THR A 42 -14.93 4.38 3.05
N THR A 43 -15.92 4.41 3.93
CA THR A 43 -17.32 4.71 3.61
C THR A 43 -17.54 6.07 2.96
N ASN A 44 -16.69 7.07 3.21
CA ASN A 44 -16.80 8.39 2.59
C ASN A 44 -16.47 8.37 1.08
N LEU A 45 -15.79 7.32 0.60
CA LEU A 45 -15.31 7.19 -0.77
C LEU A 45 -16.23 6.35 -1.66
N GLU A 46 -17.43 6.00 -1.22
CA GLU A 46 -18.40 5.27 -2.07
C GLU A 46 -19.04 6.12 -3.16
N ARG A 47 -19.10 7.45 -2.99
CA ARG A 47 -19.86 8.35 -3.88
C ARG A 47 -19.03 9.51 -4.42
N ASP A 48 -18.63 10.45 -3.56
CA ASP A 48 -17.97 11.70 -3.99
C ASP A 48 -16.44 11.61 -3.88
N VAL A 49 -15.83 10.72 -4.66
CA VAL A 49 -14.38 10.45 -4.57
C VAL A 49 -13.56 11.70 -4.90
N GLU A 50 -13.89 12.40 -5.99
CA GLU A 50 -13.20 13.61 -6.41
C GLU A 50 -13.28 14.72 -5.34
N GLY A 51 -14.48 15.02 -4.83
CA GLY A 51 -14.67 16.07 -3.83
C GLY A 51 -13.97 15.75 -2.51
N GLN A 52 -13.82 14.47 -2.15
CA GLN A 52 -13.06 14.07 -0.97
C GLN A 52 -11.54 14.12 -1.20
N LEU A 53 -11.05 13.77 -2.40
CA LEU A 53 -9.63 13.47 -2.63
C LEU A 53 -8.84 14.54 -3.38
N ALA A 54 -9.48 15.44 -4.12
CA ALA A 54 -8.81 16.43 -4.99
C ALA A 54 -7.86 17.38 -4.24
N LYS A 55 -8.05 17.56 -2.93
CA LYS A 55 -7.24 18.43 -2.07
C LYS A 55 -5.90 17.82 -1.60
N TYR A 56 -5.66 16.53 -1.85
CA TYR A 56 -4.47 15.83 -1.35
C TYR A 56 -3.36 15.78 -2.40
N SER A 57 -2.12 15.89 -1.92
CA SER A 57 -0.89 15.75 -2.71
C SER A 57 -0.46 14.30 -2.89
N ALA A 58 -0.92 13.40 -2.01
CA ALA A 58 -0.66 11.96 -2.07
C ALA A 58 -1.70 11.19 -1.24
N LEU A 59 -1.85 9.89 -1.52
CA LEU A 59 -2.77 9.00 -0.81
C LEU A 59 -2.05 7.77 -0.25
N TRP A 60 -2.42 7.36 0.95
CA TRP A 60 -1.96 6.12 1.55
C TRP A 60 -3.16 5.27 1.95
N CYS A 61 -3.34 4.10 1.33
CA CYS A 61 -4.27 3.10 1.82
C CYS A 61 -3.62 2.25 2.91
N VAL A 62 -4.11 2.40 4.13
CA VAL A 62 -3.42 1.97 5.36
C VAL A 62 -3.80 0.53 5.75
N PRO A 63 -3.11 -0.11 6.73
CA PRO A 63 -3.48 -1.46 7.19
C PRO A 63 -4.85 -1.54 7.89
N ALA A 64 -5.13 -2.71 8.47
CA ALA A 64 -6.38 -3.04 9.18
C ALA A 64 -7.61 -3.20 8.29
N SER A 65 -7.45 -3.91 7.16
CA SER A 65 -8.58 -4.57 6.51
C SER A 65 -9.05 -5.78 7.34
N PRO A 66 -10.31 -6.24 7.23
CA PRO A 66 -11.36 -5.75 6.32
C PRO A 66 -11.80 -4.32 6.59
N TYR A 67 -11.87 -3.50 5.54
CA TYR A 67 -12.37 -2.13 5.65
C TYR A 67 -13.89 -2.10 5.83
N ALA A 68 -14.39 -1.04 6.47
CA ALA A 68 -15.83 -0.80 6.60
C ALA A 68 -16.52 -0.70 5.23
N SER A 69 -15.82 -0.16 4.22
CA SER A 69 -16.23 -0.20 2.82
C SER A 69 -15.06 -0.60 1.92
N MET A 70 -15.07 -1.85 1.46
CA MET A 70 -14.17 -2.32 0.41
C MET A 70 -14.30 -1.46 -0.86
N THR A 71 -15.53 -1.18 -1.29
CA THR A 71 -15.80 -0.34 -2.47
C THR A 71 -15.15 1.03 -2.35
N GLY A 72 -15.30 1.70 -1.21
CA GLY A 72 -14.68 3.00 -0.98
C GLY A 72 -13.15 2.96 -0.97
N ALA A 73 -12.55 1.93 -0.35
CA ALA A 73 -11.11 1.73 -0.41
C ALA A 73 -10.62 1.57 -1.87
N LEU A 74 -11.26 0.71 -2.65
CA LEU A 74 -10.92 0.50 -4.07
C LEU A 74 -11.09 1.79 -4.89
N ASN A 75 -12.14 2.57 -4.64
CA ASN A 75 -12.36 3.85 -5.31
C ASN A 75 -11.23 4.85 -5.04
N GLY A 76 -10.75 4.94 -3.78
CA GLY A 76 -9.63 5.82 -3.44
C GLY A 76 -8.31 5.38 -4.08
N ILE A 77 -8.05 4.08 -4.11
CA ILE A 77 -6.88 3.51 -4.80
C ILE A 77 -6.94 3.82 -6.30
N ARG A 78 -8.11 3.57 -6.92
CA ARG A 78 -8.36 3.87 -8.33
C ARG A 78 -8.13 5.35 -8.64
N TYR A 79 -8.65 6.23 -7.80
CA TYR A 79 -8.46 7.67 -7.96
C TYR A 79 -6.97 8.03 -7.99
N ALA A 80 -6.18 7.45 -7.08
CA ALA A 80 -4.74 7.69 -7.06
C ALA A 80 -4.08 7.25 -8.37
N ARG A 81 -4.37 6.00 -8.79
CA ARG A 81 -3.84 5.38 -10.01
C ARG A 81 -4.17 6.18 -11.28
N GLU A 82 -5.42 6.61 -11.42
CA GLU A 82 -5.91 7.27 -12.64
C GLU A 82 -5.49 8.75 -12.72
N ASN A 83 -5.26 9.41 -11.58
CA ASN A 83 -4.87 10.82 -11.53
C ASN A 83 -3.37 11.06 -11.34
N GLY A 84 -2.54 10.01 -11.44
CA GLY A 84 -1.09 10.13 -11.26
C GLY A 84 -0.69 10.61 -9.86
N LEU A 85 -1.53 10.40 -8.85
CA LEU A 85 -1.34 10.92 -7.51
C LEU A 85 -0.47 9.93 -6.72
N PRO A 86 0.68 10.33 -6.17
CA PRO A 86 1.56 9.43 -5.42
C PRO A 86 0.79 8.58 -4.41
N PHE A 87 1.01 7.27 -4.46
CA PHE A 87 0.24 6.29 -3.71
C PHE A 87 1.13 5.29 -2.98
N LEU A 88 0.78 5.00 -1.73
CA LEU A 88 1.33 3.90 -0.94
C LEU A 88 0.19 3.01 -0.41
N GLY A 89 0.30 1.70 -0.58
CA GLY A 89 -0.62 0.74 0.03
C GLY A 89 0.14 -0.23 0.94
N SER A 90 -0.07 -0.19 2.26
CA SER A 90 0.60 -1.13 3.19
C SER A 90 -0.36 -2.17 3.77
N CYS A 91 0.10 -3.43 3.84
CA CYS A 91 -0.68 -4.58 4.33
C CYS A 91 -2.05 -4.69 3.63
N GLY A 92 -3.14 -4.32 4.31
CA GLY A 92 -4.49 -4.27 3.74
C GLY A 92 -4.58 -3.41 2.49
N GLY A 93 -3.85 -2.28 2.46
CA GLY A 93 -3.84 -1.40 1.30
C GLY A 93 -3.17 -2.02 0.07
N PHE A 94 -2.14 -2.85 0.28
CA PHE A 94 -1.52 -3.62 -0.81
C PHE A 94 -2.46 -4.69 -1.35
N GLN A 95 -3.15 -5.41 -0.47
CA GLN A 95 -4.13 -6.42 -0.86
C GLN A 95 -5.26 -5.82 -1.70
N HIS A 96 -5.78 -4.66 -1.29
CA HIS A 96 -6.84 -3.96 -2.00
C HIS A 96 -6.35 -3.27 -3.27
N LEU A 97 -5.07 -2.88 -3.34
CA LEU A 97 -4.45 -2.42 -4.58
C LEU A 97 -4.45 -3.50 -5.66
N ILE A 98 -4.13 -4.74 -5.30
CA ILE A 98 -4.17 -5.88 -6.23
C ILE A 98 -5.60 -6.07 -6.77
N ILE A 99 -6.59 -6.02 -5.89
CA ILE A 99 -7.99 -6.21 -6.27
C ILE A 99 -8.48 -5.05 -7.15
N GLU A 100 -8.14 -3.79 -6.81
CA GLU A 100 -8.47 -2.62 -7.62
C GLU A 100 -7.92 -2.78 -9.03
N PHE A 101 -6.65 -3.13 -9.13
CA PHE A 101 -5.97 -3.27 -10.42
C PHE A 101 -6.58 -4.40 -11.25
N ALA A 102 -6.89 -5.53 -10.62
CA ALA A 102 -7.52 -6.65 -11.32
C ALA A 102 -8.92 -6.33 -11.84
N ARG A 103 -9.78 -5.70 -11.02
CA ARG A 103 -11.13 -5.31 -11.44
C ARG A 103 -11.11 -4.28 -12.56
N ASN A 104 -10.25 -3.27 -12.45
CA ASN A 104 -10.31 -2.09 -13.33
C ASN A 104 -9.38 -2.18 -14.55
N VAL A 105 -8.22 -2.82 -14.44
CA VAL A 105 -7.23 -2.93 -15.52
C VAL A 105 -7.33 -4.29 -16.21
N LEU A 106 -7.34 -5.39 -15.45
CA LEU A 106 -7.44 -6.75 -16.02
C LEU A 106 -8.87 -7.18 -16.38
N ARG A 107 -9.89 -6.42 -15.96
CA ARG A 107 -11.31 -6.73 -16.17
C ARG A 107 -11.77 -8.04 -15.53
N ILE A 108 -11.10 -8.44 -14.43
CA ILE A 108 -11.55 -9.55 -13.58
C ILE A 108 -12.54 -8.96 -12.58
N GLU A 109 -13.78 -8.74 -13.02
CA GLU A 109 -14.80 -7.99 -12.26
C GLU A 109 -15.13 -8.62 -10.90
N ASP A 110 -15.04 -9.95 -10.81
CA ASP A 110 -15.27 -10.76 -9.63
C ASP A 110 -14.02 -10.99 -8.77
N ALA A 111 -12.89 -10.31 -9.07
CA ALA A 111 -11.68 -10.39 -8.26
C ALA A 111 -11.98 -10.01 -6.81
N ASP A 112 -11.65 -10.87 -5.84
CA ASP A 112 -12.10 -10.69 -4.46
C ASP A 112 -11.05 -11.14 -3.41
N HIS A 113 -11.37 -10.85 -2.15
CA HIS A 113 -10.58 -11.17 -0.97
C HIS A 113 -11.19 -12.35 -0.20
N ALA A 114 -10.40 -13.40 0.01
CA ALA A 114 -10.88 -14.63 0.66
C ALA A 114 -11.31 -14.43 2.12
N GLU A 115 -10.81 -13.41 2.82
CA GLU A 115 -11.23 -13.10 4.20
C GLU A 115 -12.70 -12.67 4.29
N THR A 116 -13.19 -11.89 3.32
CA THR A 116 -14.54 -11.34 3.31
C THR A 116 -15.50 -12.17 2.47
N ASN A 117 -14.99 -12.85 1.43
CA ASN A 117 -15.78 -13.72 0.57
C ASN A 117 -15.02 -15.02 0.23
N PRO A 118 -14.92 -15.99 1.17
CA PRO A 118 -14.20 -17.24 0.95
C PRO A 118 -14.70 -18.10 -0.22
N ALA A 119 -15.94 -17.87 -0.68
CA ALA A 119 -16.58 -18.62 -1.77
C ALA A 119 -16.51 -17.88 -3.13
N GLY A 120 -15.77 -16.76 -3.20
CA GLY A 120 -15.60 -16.00 -4.44
C GLY A 120 -14.96 -16.81 -5.56
N SER A 121 -15.35 -16.52 -6.81
CA SER A 121 -14.88 -17.24 -8.01
C SER A 121 -13.46 -16.84 -8.44
N ALA A 122 -13.04 -15.60 -8.18
CA ALA A 122 -11.71 -15.10 -8.49
C ALA A 122 -11.03 -14.52 -7.24
N LEU A 123 -10.54 -15.39 -6.34
CA LEU A 123 -9.82 -14.95 -5.15
C LEU A 123 -8.39 -14.56 -5.52
N LEU A 124 -8.10 -13.26 -5.56
CA LEU A 124 -6.76 -12.75 -5.84
C LEU A 124 -5.94 -12.60 -4.57
N VAL A 125 -6.61 -12.47 -3.44
CA VAL A 125 -5.99 -12.40 -2.12
C VAL A 125 -6.52 -13.54 -1.27
N ALA A 126 -5.63 -14.44 -0.86
CA ALA A 126 -5.98 -15.67 -0.14
C ALA A 126 -5.02 -15.90 1.05
N PRO A 127 -5.38 -16.80 2.00
CA PRO A 127 -4.53 -17.10 3.14
C PRO A 127 -3.12 -17.51 2.69
N LEU A 128 -2.11 -16.92 3.31
CA LEU A 128 -0.72 -17.31 3.15
C LEU A 128 -0.50 -18.67 3.81
N ALA A 129 0.35 -19.50 3.21
CA ALA A 129 0.72 -20.80 3.76
C ALA A 129 1.38 -20.70 5.14
N CYS A 130 2.01 -19.56 5.44
CA CYS A 130 2.54 -19.22 6.75
C CYS A 130 2.03 -17.83 7.16
N SER A 131 1.41 -17.72 8.33
CA SER A 131 1.05 -16.43 8.90
C SER A 131 2.31 -15.65 9.23
N VAL A 132 2.37 -14.41 8.77
CA VAL A 132 3.51 -13.54 9.07
C VAL A 132 3.15 -12.70 10.28
N SER A 133 3.98 -12.77 11.32
CA SER A 133 3.73 -12.13 12.61
C SER A 133 4.93 -11.29 13.05
N GLU A 134 4.63 -10.12 13.63
CA GLU A 134 5.49 -9.06 14.20
C GLU A 134 6.98 -9.43 14.45
N ARG A 135 7.73 -9.67 13.37
CA ARG A 135 9.15 -9.99 13.36
C ARG A 135 9.79 -9.32 12.15
N ASP A 136 11.10 -9.28 12.17
CA ASP A 136 11.92 -8.83 11.05
C ASP A 136 12.03 -9.94 10.01
N PHE A 137 11.78 -9.61 8.75
CA PHE A 137 11.89 -10.53 7.62
C PHE A 137 12.84 -9.95 6.58
N ALA A 138 13.63 -10.82 5.96
CA ALA A 138 14.49 -10.44 4.86
C ALA A 138 13.70 -10.42 3.56
N PHE A 139 13.92 -9.39 2.76
CA PHE A 139 13.34 -9.27 1.43
C PHE A 139 14.40 -8.89 0.42
N ARG A 140 14.22 -9.40 -0.80
CA ARG A 140 15.02 -9.04 -1.95
C ARG A 140 14.20 -8.21 -2.91
N LEU A 141 14.61 -6.96 -3.11
CA LEU A 141 14.05 -6.03 -4.08
C LEU A 141 14.58 -6.32 -5.48
N VAL A 142 13.76 -6.00 -6.49
CA VAL A 142 14.10 -6.17 -7.90
C VAL A 142 14.85 -4.93 -8.40
N PRO A 143 16.05 -5.05 -8.99
CA PRO A 143 16.79 -3.92 -9.54
C PRO A 143 15.98 -3.12 -10.57
N GLY A 144 16.17 -1.80 -10.57
CA GLY A 144 15.50 -0.88 -11.50
C GLY A 144 14.05 -0.56 -11.14
N THR A 145 13.57 -0.99 -9.97
CA THR A 145 12.26 -0.61 -9.44
C THR A 145 12.35 0.67 -8.60
N LYS A 146 11.23 1.39 -8.49
CA LYS A 146 11.09 2.57 -7.61
C LYS A 146 11.26 2.17 -6.14
N ALA A 147 10.79 0.97 -5.76
CA ALA A 147 11.04 0.40 -4.44
C ALA A 147 12.56 0.25 -4.20
N ALA A 148 13.30 -0.43 -5.08
CA ALA A 148 14.76 -0.57 -4.95
C ALA A 148 15.48 0.78 -4.89
N ALA A 149 15.07 1.74 -5.73
CA ALA A 149 15.62 3.10 -5.72
C ALA A 149 15.34 3.83 -4.39
N SER A 150 14.19 3.59 -3.76
CA SER A 150 13.81 4.20 -2.48
C SER A 150 14.69 3.74 -1.33
N TYR A 151 15.07 2.46 -1.31
CA TYR A 151 15.96 1.90 -0.28
C TYR A 151 17.46 2.12 -0.57
N GLY A 152 17.85 2.21 -1.84
CA GLY A 152 19.26 2.32 -2.25
C GLY A 152 20.05 1.02 -2.12
N VAL A 153 19.42 -0.06 -1.66
CA VAL A 153 19.97 -1.42 -1.51
C VAL A 153 18.92 -2.44 -1.95
N LEU A 154 19.37 -3.66 -2.30
CA LEU A 154 18.47 -4.72 -2.78
C LEU A 154 18.03 -5.70 -1.69
N GLU A 155 18.86 -5.93 -0.68
CA GLU A 155 18.51 -6.78 0.46
C GLU A 155 18.07 -5.87 1.60
N ILE A 156 16.82 -6.01 2.02
CA ILE A 156 16.20 -5.18 3.06
C ILE A 156 15.64 -6.05 4.18
N VAL A 157 15.40 -5.42 5.33
CA VAL A 157 14.74 -6.06 6.48
C VAL A 157 13.55 -5.22 6.89
N GLU A 158 12.36 -5.80 6.84
CA GLU A 158 11.10 -5.11 7.15
C GLU A 158 10.20 -5.91 8.08
N GLN A 159 9.24 -5.21 8.67
CA GLN A 159 8.32 -5.78 9.66
C GLN A 159 6.91 -5.92 9.10
N PHE A 160 6.30 -7.08 9.33
CA PHE A 160 4.87 -7.25 9.12
C PHE A 160 4.08 -6.87 10.38
N GLY A 161 2.83 -6.49 10.18
CA GLY A 161 1.82 -6.61 11.24
C GLY A 161 1.34 -8.07 11.35
N THR A 162 0.15 -8.27 11.90
CA THR A 162 -0.56 -9.54 11.76
C THR A 162 -1.16 -9.59 10.37
N CYS A 163 -0.51 -10.29 9.43
CA CYS A 163 -1.00 -10.42 8.06
C CYS A 163 -1.06 -11.90 7.67
N ASN A 164 -2.27 -12.37 7.41
CA ASN A 164 -2.54 -13.76 7.06
C ASN A 164 -2.87 -13.96 5.59
N TYR A 165 -2.96 -12.89 4.80
CA TYR A 165 -3.42 -12.93 3.40
C TYR A 165 -2.42 -12.25 2.46
N GLY A 166 -2.34 -12.73 1.22
CA GLY A 166 -1.50 -12.13 0.19
C GLY A 166 -1.92 -12.56 -1.21
N LEU A 167 -1.16 -12.09 -2.22
CA LEU A 167 -1.42 -12.37 -3.63
C LEU A 167 -1.41 -13.88 -3.90
N VAL A 168 -2.46 -14.36 -4.56
CA VAL A 168 -2.49 -15.69 -5.17
C VAL A 168 -1.56 -15.70 -6.38
N LYS A 169 -0.45 -16.44 -6.25
CA LYS A 169 0.70 -16.42 -7.17
C LYS A 169 0.35 -16.67 -8.64
N GLU A 170 -0.74 -17.40 -8.91
CA GLU A 170 -1.22 -17.74 -10.25
C GLU A 170 -1.65 -16.49 -11.05
N TYR A 171 -2.05 -15.41 -10.36
CA TYR A 171 -2.41 -14.13 -11.01
C TYR A 171 -1.20 -13.23 -11.28
N ALA A 172 -0.05 -13.50 -10.67
CA ALA A 172 1.12 -12.64 -10.79
C ALA A 172 1.57 -12.40 -12.25
N PRO A 173 1.62 -13.41 -13.14
CA PRO A 173 1.99 -13.17 -14.54
C PRO A 173 1.04 -12.21 -15.27
N GLN A 174 -0.27 -12.26 -14.98
CA GLN A 174 -1.26 -11.38 -15.60
C GLN A 174 -1.10 -9.93 -15.11
N LEU A 175 -0.85 -9.75 -13.81
CA LEU A 175 -0.57 -8.44 -13.21
C LEU A 175 0.70 -7.80 -13.81
N GLU A 176 1.78 -8.58 -13.93
CA GLU A 176 3.04 -8.09 -14.51
C GLU A 176 2.88 -7.72 -15.99
N GLN A 177 2.18 -8.54 -16.79
CA GLN A 177 1.92 -8.26 -18.20
C GLN A 177 1.12 -6.97 -18.41
N ALA A 178 0.25 -6.61 -17.45
CA ALA A 178 -0.52 -5.37 -17.47
C ALA A 178 0.22 -4.17 -16.85
N GLY A 179 1.46 -4.35 -16.40
CA GLY A 179 2.34 -3.27 -15.91
C GLY A 179 2.39 -3.10 -14.40
N LEU A 180 1.66 -3.90 -13.61
CA LEU A 180 1.85 -3.98 -12.16
C LEU A 180 3.00 -4.95 -11.87
N ARG A 181 4.19 -4.39 -11.76
CA ARG A 181 5.46 -5.12 -11.68
C ARG A 181 5.73 -5.64 -10.28
N ILE A 182 6.30 -6.84 -10.20
CA ILE A 182 6.84 -7.36 -8.94
C ILE A 182 8.12 -6.61 -8.59
N ALA A 183 8.12 -5.96 -7.43
CA ALA A 183 9.23 -5.14 -6.97
C ALA A 183 10.03 -5.75 -5.82
N GLY A 184 9.52 -6.78 -5.17
CA GLY A 184 10.24 -7.46 -4.09
C GLY A 184 9.58 -8.75 -3.62
N ARG A 185 10.43 -9.67 -3.13
CA ARG A 185 10.02 -10.98 -2.61
C ARG A 185 10.64 -11.22 -1.24
N ASP A 186 10.00 -12.05 -0.41
CA ASP A 186 10.63 -12.54 0.83
C ASP A 186 11.58 -13.72 0.56
N SER A 187 12.15 -14.27 1.65
CA SER A 187 13.05 -15.43 1.61
C SER A 187 12.43 -16.70 1.02
N ASP A 188 11.11 -16.83 1.06
CA ASP A 188 10.39 -17.99 0.51
C ASP A 188 10.01 -17.76 -0.97
N GLY A 189 10.36 -16.60 -1.53
CA GLY A 189 10.05 -16.21 -2.90
C GLY A 189 8.65 -15.65 -3.08
N GLU A 190 7.89 -15.45 -2.00
CA GLU A 190 6.55 -14.89 -2.03
C GLU A 190 6.58 -13.42 -2.41
N ILE A 191 5.57 -12.95 -3.13
CA ILE A 191 5.49 -11.56 -3.61
C ILE A 191 5.04 -10.66 -2.47
N ARG A 192 5.88 -9.67 -2.12
CA ARG A 192 5.65 -8.79 -0.97
C ARG A 192 5.66 -7.32 -1.32
N VAL A 193 6.18 -6.96 -2.48
CA VAL A 193 6.17 -5.58 -2.99
C VAL A 193 5.81 -5.62 -4.47
N MET A 194 4.87 -4.76 -4.87
CA MET A 194 4.56 -4.49 -6.27
C MET A 194 4.46 -3.00 -6.52
N GLU A 195 4.72 -2.58 -7.75
CA GLU A 195 4.62 -1.18 -8.15
C GLU A 195 4.11 -1.05 -9.59
N LEU A 196 3.49 0.09 -9.91
CA LEU A 196 3.02 0.37 -11.26
C LEU A 196 4.09 1.16 -12.03
N ASP A 197 4.59 0.59 -13.12
CA ASP A 197 5.72 1.17 -13.87
C ASP A 197 5.37 2.54 -14.48
N SER A 198 4.16 2.67 -15.03
CA SER A 198 3.67 3.88 -15.71
C SER A 198 3.29 5.04 -14.78
N HIS A 199 3.25 4.81 -13.48
CA HIS A 199 2.83 5.81 -12.49
C HIS A 199 4.03 6.47 -11.80
N PRO A 200 3.99 7.79 -11.49
CA PRO A 200 5.11 8.49 -10.84
C PRO A 200 5.57 7.83 -9.54
N PHE A 201 4.62 7.48 -8.66
CA PHE A 201 4.87 6.69 -7.47
C PHE A 201 3.58 5.93 -7.08
N PHE A 202 3.55 4.62 -7.26
CA PHE A 202 2.40 3.78 -6.89
C PHE A 202 2.94 2.43 -6.45
N ILE A 203 3.11 2.27 -5.14
CA ILE A 203 3.80 1.12 -4.54
C ILE A 203 2.90 0.50 -3.50
N GLY A 204 2.78 -0.81 -3.54
CA GLY A 204 2.12 -1.60 -2.51
C GLY A 204 3.09 -2.56 -1.83
N THR A 205 3.05 -2.62 -0.50
CA THR A 205 3.88 -3.50 0.34
C THR A 205 3.01 -4.33 1.27
N LEU A 206 3.29 -5.62 1.40
CA LEU A 206 2.62 -6.44 2.39
C LEU A 206 3.13 -6.16 3.82
N PHE A 207 4.40 -5.79 3.97
CA PHE A 207 4.96 -5.30 5.23
C PHE A 207 4.42 -3.89 5.57
N GLN A 208 4.66 -3.46 6.81
CA GLN A 208 4.20 -2.20 7.38
C GLN A 208 5.39 -1.24 7.61
N PRO A 209 5.79 -0.46 6.59
CA PRO A 209 6.95 0.43 6.69
C PRO A 209 6.82 1.46 7.83
N GLU A 210 5.59 1.84 8.19
CA GLU A 210 5.28 2.77 9.28
C GLU A 210 5.83 2.31 10.64
N ARG A 211 6.05 1.01 10.85
CA ARG A 211 6.50 0.47 12.14
C ARG A 211 7.90 0.93 12.50
N SER A 212 8.73 1.37 11.54
CA SER A 212 10.03 1.97 11.83
C SER A 212 9.93 3.21 12.73
N ALA A 213 8.76 3.85 12.77
CA ALA A 213 8.49 5.01 13.61
C ALA A 213 8.60 4.69 15.11
N PHE A 214 8.31 3.45 15.53
CA PHE A 214 8.50 3.03 16.92
C PHE A 214 9.98 3.00 17.33
N ALA A 215 10.89 2.84 16.36
CA ALA A 215 12.32 2.97 16.56
C ALA A 215 12.84 4.40 16.33
N GLY A 216 11.96 5.37 16.07
CA GLY A 216 12.34 6.76 15.79
C GLY A 216 13.08 6.95 14.46
N ARG A 217 12.96 6.00 13.52
CA ARG A 217 13.70 6.03 12.24
C ARG A 217 12.79 6.44 11.08
N ALA A 218 13.21 7.44 10.32
CA ALA A 218 12.59 7.77 9.04
C ALA A 218 12.75 6.60 8.07
N HIS A 219 11.64 6.18 7.47
CA HIS A 219 11.63 5.01 6.60
C HIS A 219 11.95 5.41 5.15
N PRO A 220 12.91 4.76 4.46
CA PRO A 220 13.31 5.14 3.10
C PRO A 220 12.15 5.19 2.09
N LEU A 221 11.27 4.16 2.11
CA LEU A 221 10.07 4.13 1.27
C LEU A 221 9.07 5.26 1.56
N ILE A 222 8.83 5.59 2.84
CA ILE A 222 7.91 6.67 3.23
C ILE A 222 8.52 8.03 2.87
N THR A 223 9.82 8.20 3.07
CA THR A 223 10.55 9.39 2.62
C THR A 223 10.48 9.56 1.10
N ALA A 224 10.64 8.49 0.33
CA ALA A 224 10.49 8.54 -1.14
C ALA A 224 9.05 8.88 -1.57
N TYR A 225 8.05 8.32 -0.87
CA TYR A 225 6.64 8.62 -1.07
C TYR A 225 6.32 10.11 -0.81
N VAL A 226 6.74 10.65 0.34
CA VAL A 226 6.56 12.08 0.66
C VAL A 226 7.31 12.97 -0.32
N ARG A 227 8.54 12.61 -0.71
CA ARG A 227 9.29 13.33 -1.74
C ARG A 227 8.56 13.37 -3.07
N SER A 228 7.93 12.27 -3.47
CA SER A 228 7.12 12.24 -4.70
C SER A 228 5.91 13.17 -4.61
N ALA A 229 5.34 13.37 -3.42
CA ALA A 229 4.24 14.31 -3.20
C ALA A 229 4.67 15.78 -3.33
N MET A 230 5.95 16.11 -3.09
CA MET A 230 6.51 17.46 -3.26
C MET A 230 6.60 17.92 -4.72
N GLY A 231 6.65 16.98 -5.67
CA GLY A 231 6.80 17.27 -7.09
C GLY A 231 5.48 17.60 -7.82
N LYS A 232 4.36 17.68 -7.09
CA LYS A 232 3.03 17.98 -7.60
C LYS A 232 2.58 19.35 -7.10
#